data_AF-A0A536RFK1-F1
#
_entry.id   AF-A0A536RFK1-F1
#
_cell.length_a   1.000
_cell.length_b   1.000
_cell.length_c   1.000
_cell.angle_alpha   90.00
_cell.angle_beta   90.00
_cell.angle_gamma   90.00
#
_symmetry.space_group_name_H-M   'P 1'
#
loop_
_entity.id
_entity.type
_entity.pdbx_description
1 polymer ?
#
loop_
_entity_poly.entity_id
_entity_poly.type
_entity_poly.pdbx_seq_one_letter_code
_entity_poly.pdbx_strand_id
1 'polypeptide(L)' 'ANRALWRIVLTRMRTDTRTRDYLARRQAEGKSKREVVRCLKRYVAREVYRALQSSSAS' A
#
# COMPACT_ATOMS: atom_id res chain seq x y z
N ALA A 1 0.66 -13.63 -5.44
CA ALA A 1 0.44 -12.17 -5.48
C ALA A 1 1.69 -11.47 -5.99
N ASN A 2 1.54 -10.46 -6.84
CA ASN A 2 2.62 -9.74 -7.54
C ASN A 2 3.77 -9.26 -6.60
N ARG A 3 5.02 -9.58 -6.96
CA ARG A 3 6.25 -9.24 -6.21
C ARG A 3 6.52 -7.74 -6.16
N ALA A 4 6.17 -6.99 -7.19
CA ALA A 4 6.38 -5.54 -7.27
C ALA A 4 5.54 -4.80 -6.22
N LEU A 5 4.24 -5.10 -6.12
CA LEU A 5 3.36 -4.50 -5.11
C LEU A 5 3.84 -4.77 -3.69
N TRP A 6 4.36 -5.98 -3.43
CA TRP A 6 4.93 -6.29 -2.12
C TRP A 6 6.17 -5.44 -1.81
N ARG A 7 7.07 -5.27 -2.79
CA ARG A 7 8.27 -4.45 -2.62
C ARG A 7 7.92 -2.99 -2.38
N ILE A 8 6.96 -2.43 -3.12
CA ILE A 8 6.49 -1.06 -2.91
C ILE A 8 5.92 -0.90 -1.49
N VAL A 9 5.06 -1.81 -1.05
CA VAL A 9 4.49 -1.76 0.30
C VAL A 9 5.57 -1.83 1.37
N LEU A 10 6.57 -2.71 1.23
CA LEU A 10 7.68 -2.78 2.18
C LEU A 10 8.50 -1.49 2.24
N THR A 11 8.83 -0.92 1.08
CA THR A 11 9.56 0.35 1.03
C THR A 11 8.75 1.44 1.71
N ARG A 12 7.46 1.58 1.39
CA ARG A 12 6.58 2.58 2.01
C ARG A 12 6.43 2.36 3.52
N MET A 13 6.32 1.12 4.00
CA MET A 13 6.31 0.86 5.44
C MET A 13 7.60 1.29 6.15
N ARG A 14 8.74 1.38 5.43
CA ARG A 14 10.01 1.85 6.00
C ARG A 14 10.17 3.37 5.92
N THR A 15 9.75 4.00 4.82
CA THR A 15 10.10 5.38 4.50
C THR A 15 8.93 6.36 4.47
N ASP A 16 7.70 5.88 4.27
CA ASP A 16 6.51 6.73 4.16
C ASP A 16 5.76 6.79 5.50
N THR A 17 5.72 7.98 6.09
CA THR A 17 5.02 8.23 7.37
C THR A 17 3.54 7.90 7.28
N ARG A 18 2.86 8.27 6.19
CA ARG A 18 1.43 7.97 6.01
C ARG A 18 1.13 6.47 6.05
N THR A 19 1.96 5.65 5.40
CA THR A 19 1.84 4.19 5.42
C THR A 19 2.11 3.62 6.82
N ARG A 20 3.07 4.17 7.57
CA ARG A 20 3.36 3.77 8.95
C ARG A 20 2.20 4.09 9.89
N ASP A 21 1.62 5.29 9.79
CA ASP A 21 0.48 5.70 10.60
C ASP A 21 -0.74 4.84 10.31
N TYR A 22 -0.98 4.54 9.02
CA TYR A 22 -2.03 3.61 8.62
C TYR A 22 -1.79 2.21 9.21
N LEU A 23 -0.55 1.71 9.18
CA LEU A 23 -0.21 0.43 9.78
C LEU A 23 -0.50 0.42 11.28
N ALA A 24 0.00 1.41 12.01
CA ALA A 24 -0.18 1.53 13.46
C ALA A 24 -1.67 1.60 13.83
N ARG A 25 -2.43 2.46 13.15
CA ARG A 25 -3.87 2.57 13.36
C ARG A 25 -4.60 1.24 13.12
N ARG A 26 -4.33 0.55 12.01
CA ARG A 26 -5.00 -0.73 11.73
C ARG A 26 -4.59 -1.84 12.70
N GLN A 27 -3.35 -1.83 13.20
CA GLN A 27 -2.91 -2.75 14.25
C GLN A 27 -3.60 -2.46 15.58
N ALA A 28 -3.78 -1.19 15.95
CA ALA A 28 -4.55 -0.78 17.12
C ALA A 28 -6.03 -1.21 17.03
N GLU A 29 -6.61 -1.24 15.83
CA GLU A 29 -7.93 -1.80 15.55
C GLU A 29 -7.97 -3.36 15.54
N GLY A 30 -6.90 -4.03 15.96
CA GLY A 30 -6.83 -5.49 16.08
C GLY A 30 -6.52 -6.26 14.78
N LYS A 31 -6.19 -5.58 13.67
CA LYS A 31 -5.81 -6.29 12.44
C LYS A 31 -4.39 -6.84 12.53
N SER A 32 -4.24 -8.07 12.07
CA SER A 32 -2.91 -8.66 11.89
C SER A 32 -2.11 -7.90 10.83
N LYS A 33 -0.78 -7.87 10.98
CA LYS A 33 0.13 -7.26 9.99
C LYS A 33 -0.11 -7.80 8.57
N ARG A 34 -0.44 -9.10 8.44
CA ARG A 34 -0.76 -9.74 7.14
C ARG A 34 -2.01 -9.14 6.50
N GLU A 35 -3.06 -8.88 7.28
CA GLU A 35 -4.27 -8.24 6.78
C GLU A 35 -4.03 -6.79 6.36
N VAL A 36 -3.26 -6.05 7.16
CA VAL A 36 -2.91 -4.67 6.83
C VAL A 36 -2.08 -4.59 5.54
N VAL A 37 -1.08 -5.46 5.39
CA VAL A 37 -0.29 -5.57 4.14
C VAL A 37 -1.19 -5.92 2.95
N ARG A 38 -2.19 -6.77 3.12
CA ARG A 38 -3.17 -7.09 2.07
C ARG A 38 -4.00 -5.86 1.67
N CYS A 39 -4.41 -5.04 2.64
CA CYS A 39 -5.07 -3.75 2.38
C CYS A 39 -4.16 -2.77 1.65
N LEU A 40 -2.91 -2.62 2.10
CA LEU A 40 -1.93 -1.72 1.47
C LEU A 40 -1.62 -2.13 0.03
N LYS A 41 -1.47 -3.43 -0.26
CA LYS A 41 -1.28 -3.91 -1.64
C LYS A 41 -2.44 -3.52 -2.56
N ARG A 42 -3.69 -3.62 -2.08
CA ARG A 42 -4.87 -3.19 -2.84
C ARG A 42 -4.90 -1.69 -3.07
N TYR A 43 -4.51 -0.92 -2.07
CA TYR A 43 -4.42 0.54 -2.18
C TYR A 43 -3.38 0.96 -3.23
N VAL A 44 -2.15 0.41 -3.14
CA VAL A 44 -1.07 0.67 -4.11
C VAL A 44 -1.47 0.27 -5.52
N ALA A 45 -2.13 -0.89 -5.70
CA ALA A 45 -2.59 -1.32 -7.01
C ALA A 45 -3.56 -0.31 -7.66
N ARG A 46 -4.48 0.26 -6.87
CA ARG A 46 -5.41 1.30 -7.35
C ARG A 46 -4.69 2.60 -7.69
N GLU A 47 -3.72 3.01 -6.88
CA GLU A 47 -2.91 4.20 -7.18
C GLU A 47 -2.14 4.05 -8.48
N VAL A 48 -1.44 2.91 -8.67
CA VAL A 48 -0.68 2.63 -9.89
C VAL A 48 -1.61 2.62 -11.10
N TYR A 49 -2.76 1.95 -11.01
CA TYR A 49 -3.73 1.91 -12.11
C TYR A 49 -4.26 3.30 -12.48
N ARG A 50 -4.54 4.16 -11.49
CA ARG A 50 -4.96 5.55 -11.76
C ARG A 50 -3.83 6.39 -12.36
N ALA A 51 -2.61 6.26 -11.85
CA ALA A 51 -1.44 6.95 -12.38
C ALA A 51 -1.21 6.60 -13.85
N LEU A 52 -1.25 5.32 -14.20
CA LEU A 52 -1.11 4.85 -15.57
C LEU A 52 -2.21 5.41 -16.50
N GLN A 53 -3.46 5.44 -16.04
CA GLN A 53 -4.56 6.02 -16.84
C GLN A 53 -4.41 7.53 -17.02
N SER A 54 -3.98 8.26 -15.99
CA SER A 54 -3.72 9.70 -16.10
C SER A 54 -2.56 10.00 -17.04
N SER A 55 -1.55 9.13 -17.05
CA SER A 55 -0.40 9.26 -17.96
C SER A 55 -0.72 8.88 -19.41
N SER A 56 -1.71 8.02 -19.65
CA SER A 56 -2.16 7.66 -21.00
C SER A 56 -3.14 8.66 -21.61
N ALA A 57 -3.67 9.60 -20.82
CA ALA A 57 -4.59 10.64 -21.28
C ALA A 57 -3.84 11.91 -21.75
N SER A 58 -2.55 11.79 -22.07
CA SER A 58 -1.69 12.87 -22.60
C SER A 58 -1.35 12.62 -24.06
#